data_AF-A0A3S0HIT3-F1
#
_entry.id   AF-A0A3S0HIT3-F1
#
_cell.length_a   1.000
_cell.length_b   1.000
_cell.length_c   1.000
_cell.angle_alpha   90.00
_cell.angle_beta   90.00
_cell.angle_gamma   90.00
#
_symmetry.space_group_name_H-M   'P 1'
#
loop_
_entity.id
_entity.type
_entity.pdbx_description
1 polymer ?
#
loop_
_entity_poly.entity_id
_entity_poly.type
_entity_poly.pdbx_seq_one_letter_code
_entity_poly.pdbx_strand_id
1 'polypeptide(L)'
;MQMTIARAMTRKKTIKAQLDKITEDISKHGAINNKRLHILSNEKSDIKKNHREATEKVKALFQQFHDLKDNYIKLTLAINKANLETEIIVAGKTLKIAEALIYKNDIQQYLSNLKTAYQHAVKKATREVDTFNQNLKTEGLSEQVKKEVLADVLYLVPIEKMDELDSFLVEFMTEIDGTLNEVNARTLIEVDID
;
A
#
# COMPACT_ATOMS: atom_id res chain seq x y z
N MET A 1 11.76 12.54 22.05
CA MET A 1 12.37 13.20 20.87
C MET A 1 11.29 13.68 19.91
N GLN A 2 11.42 14.88 19.34
CA GLN A 2 10.44 15.42 18.37
C GLN A 2 10.97 15.30 16.93
N MET A 3 10.13 14.84 16.01
CA MET A 3 10.45 14.76 14.57
C MET A 3 9.20 14.87 13.70
N THR A 4 9.34 15.12 12.40
CA THR A 4 8.18 15.13 11.49
C THR A 4 7.69 13.72 11.19
N ILE A 5 6.41 13.56 10.84
CA ILE A 5 5.86 12.25 10.39
C ILE A 5 6.69 11.69 9.24
N ALA A 6 7.09 12.52 8.27
CA ALA A 6 7.93 12.12 7.15
C ALA A 6 9.27 11.52 7.63
N ARG A 7 9.98 12.19 8.55
CA ARG A 7 11.23 11.68 9.12
C ARG A 7 11.02 10.39 9.91
N ALA A 8 9.92 10.29 10.66
CA ALA A 8 9.56 9.09 11.39
C ALA A 8 9.30 7.90 10.47
N MET A 9 8.59 8.11 9.36
CA MET A 9 8.36 7.08 8.33
C MET A 9 9.66 6.62 7.67
N THR A 10 10.54 7.56 7.31
CA THR A 10 11.87 7.22 6.77
C THR A 10 12.67 6.39 7.77
N ARG A 11 12.72 6.83 9.04
CA ARG A 11 13.44 6.10 10.10
C ARG A 11 12.85 4.72 10.32
N LYS A 12 11.53 4.58 10.36
CA LYS A 12 10.82 3.30 10.45
C LYS A 12 11.21 2.36 9.31
N LYS A 13 11.29 2.85 8.07
CA LYS A 13 11.73 2.06 6.90
C LYS A 13 13.18 1.61 7.03
N THR A 14 14.08 2.48 7.48
CA THR A 14 15.49 2.13 7.74
C THR A 14 15.61 1.05 8.81
N ILE A 15 14.89 1.20 9.93
CA ILE A 15 14.90 0.21 11.02
C ILE A 15 14.38 -1.13 10.53
N LYS A 16 13.29 -1.15 9.73
CA LYS A 16 12.78 -2.39 9.13
C LYS A 16 13.86 -3.11 8.31
N ALA A 17 14.55 -2.38 7.43
CA ALA A 17 15.63 -2.97 6.63
C ALA A 17 16.80 -3.50 7.49
N GLN A 18 17.10 -2.85 8.62
CA GLN A 18 18.10 -3.34 9.57
C GLN A 18 17.63 -4.61 10.30
N LEU A 19 16.37 -4.67 10.72
CA LEU A 19 15.77 -5.88 11.33
C LEU A 19 15.79 -7.06 10.35
N ASP A 20 15.42 -6.81 9.09
CA ASP A 20 15.45 -7.83 8.03
C ASP A 20 16.87 -8.36 7.83
N LYS A 21 17.87 -7.47 7.78
CA LYS A 21 19.28 -7.84 7.67
C LYS A 21 19.78 -8.65 8.87
N ILE A 22 19.46 -8.22 10.10
CA ILE A 22 19.87 -8.96 11.31
C ILE A 22 19.23 -10.36 11.32
N THR A 23 17.98 -10.46 10.90
CA THR A 23 17.29 -11.76 10.78
C THR A 23 17.99 -12.67 9.77
N GLU A 24 18.41 -12.12 8.63
CA GLU A 24 19.19 -12.84 7.64
C GLU A 24 20.56 -13.30 8.19
N ASP A 25 21.27 -12.42 8.89
CA ASP A 25 22.57 -12.74 9.51
C ASP A 25 22.42 -13.84 10.58
N ILE A 26 21.39 -13.76 11.44
CA ILE A 26 21.07 -14.79 12.44
C ILE A 26 20.65 -16.09 11.75
N SER A 27 19.89 -16.04 10.65
CA SER A 27 19.53 -17.25 9.90
C SER A 27 20.76 -17.99 9.37
N LYS A 28 21.76 -17.24 8.88
CA LYS A 28 23.00 -17.80 8.33
C LYS A 28 24.01 -18.23 9.41
N HIS A 29 24.01 -17.58 10.57
CA HIS A 29 25.09 -17.64 11.55
C HIS A 29 24.65 -17.93 12.99
N GLY A 30 23.36 -18.12 13.23
CA GLY A 30 22.82 -18.37 14.57
C GLY A 30 23.17 -19.74 15.13
N ALA A 31 23.63 -20.68 14.29
CA ALA A 31 24.08 -22.00 14.69
C ALA A 31 25.26 -22.48 13.86
N ILE A 32 26.12 -23.31 14.47
CA ILE A 32 27.28 -23.92 13.80
C ILE A 32 27.51 -25.34 14.32
N ASN A 33 28.11 -26.20 13.49
CA ASN A 33 28.67 -27.48 13.91
C ASN A 33 29.84 -27.25 14.90
N ASN A 34 29.76 -27.86 16.09
CA ASN A 34 30.75 -27.71 17.17
C ASN A 34 32.16 -28.24 16.86
N LYS A 35 32.40 -28.83 15.69
CA LYS A 35 33.73 -29.24 15.20
C LYS A 35 34.33 -28.28 14.17
N ARG A 36 33.65 -27.19 13.82
CA ARG A 36 34.09 -26.23 12.79
C ARG A 36 34.28 -24.84 13.37
N LEU A 37 35.19 -24.07 12.76
CA LEU A 37 35.37 -22.65 13.06
C LEU A 37 34.25 -21.83 12.42
N HIS A 38 33.76 -20.82 13.14
CA HIS A 38 32.76 -19.88 12.65
C HIS A 38 33.41 -18.70 11.95
N ILE A 39 32.84 -18.29 10.81
CA ILE A 39 33.31 -17.15 10.03
C ILE A 39 33.20 -15.79 10.74
N LEU A 40 32.38 -15.71 11.80
CA LEU A 40 32.17 -14.46 12.54
C LEU A 40 33.30 -14.20 13.52
N SER A 41 34.09 -15.21 13.92
CA SER A 41 35.20 -15.00 14.85
C SER A 41 36.52 -14.72 14.11
N ASN A 42 37.35 -13.91 14.76
CA ASN A 42 38.69 -13.57 14.26
C ASN A 42 39.71 -14.67 14.62
N GLU A 43 39.44 -15.47 15.64
CA GLU A 43 40.24 -16.66 16.00
C GLU A 43 40.13 -17.74 14.91
N LYS A 44 41.27 -18.25 14.44
CA LYS A 44 41.36 -19.22 13.31
C LYS A 44 41.97 -20.57 13.70
N SER A 45 42.37 -20.76 14.94
CA SER A 45 43.10 -21.96 15.38
C SER A 45 42.42 -22.66 16.56
N ASP A 46 41.92 -21.92 17.55
CA ASP A 46 41.28 -22.48 18.74
C ASP A 46 39.75 -22.49 18.60
N ILE A 47 39.18 -23.70 18.47
CA ILE A 47 37.74 -23.91 18.33
C ILE A 47 36.95 -23.32 19.51
N LYS A 48 37.42 -23.47 20.76
CA LYS A 48 36.68 -23.01 21.94
C LYS A 48 36.64 -21.49 22.00
N LYS A 49 37.78 -20.83 21.73
CA LYS A 49 37.85 -19.36 21.68
C LYS A 49 37.04 -18.81 20.52
N ASN A 50 37.12 -19.45 19.34
CA ASN A 50 36.35 -19.07 18.16
C ASN A 50 34.84 -19.13 18.43
N HIS A 51 34.35 -20.22 19.03
CA HIS A 51 32.93 -20.36 19.36
C HIS A 51 32.47 -19.32 20.35
N ARG A 52 33.25 -19.04 21.40
CA ARG A 52 32.92 -18.00 22.38
C ARG A 52 32.78 -16.63 21.70
N GLU A 53 33.74 -16.23 20.88
CA GLU A 53 33.66 -14.96 20.14
C GLU A 53 32.44 -14.90 19.20
N ALA A 54 32.17 -15.98 18.46
CA ALA A 54 31.02 -16.05 17.57
C ALA A 54 29.69 -15.96 18.34
N THR A 55 29.59 -16.65 19.49
CA THR A 55 28.43 -16.56 20.39
C THR A 55 28.21 -15.13 20.87
N GLU A 56 29.25 -14.42 21.30
CA GLU A 56 29.10 -13.02 21.73
C GLU A 56 28.66 -12.09 20.58
N LYS A 57 29.16 -12.31 19.36
CA LYS A 57 28.69 -11.56 18.18
C LYS A 57 27.22 -11.84 17.85
N VAL A 58 26.79 -13.10 17.93
CA VAL A 58 25.38 -13.46 17.72
C VAL A 58 24.50 -12.87 18.82
N LYS A 59 24.92 -12.91 20.09
CA LYS A 59 24.20 -12.23 21.19
C LYS A 59 24.07 -10.73 20.95
N ALA A 60 25.13 -10.07 20.46
CA ALA A 60 25.07 -8.66 20.11
C ALA A 60 24.05 -8.37 19.00
N LEU A 61 23.94 -9.25 17.98
CA LEU A 61 22.89 -9.16 16.96
C LEU A 61 21.48 -9.29 17.55
N PHE A 62 21.27 -10.23 18.49
CA PHE A 62 19.99 -10.37 19.19
C PHE A 62 19.64 -9.11 20.01
N GLN A 63 20.60 -8.55 20.74
CA GLN A 63 20.38 -7.31 21.49
C GLN A 63 20.01 -6.17 20.55
N GLN A 64 20.79 -5.98 19.47
CA GLN A 64 20.51 -4.97 18.46
C GLN A 64 19.12 -5.16 17.83
N PHE A 65 18.69 -6.40 17.59
CA PHE A 65 17.35 -6.70 17.10
C PHE A 65 16.28 -6.22 18.08
N HIS A 66 16.43 -6.52 19.37
CA HIS A 66 15.47 -6.10 20.40
C HIS A 66 15.36 -4.57 20.49
N ASP A 67 16.49 -3.87 20.53
CA ASP A 67 16.53 -2.40 20.59
C ASP A 67 15.86 -1.77 19.36
N LEU A 68 16.15 -2.29 18.17
CA LEU A 68 15.55 -1.84 16.92
C LEU A 68 14.05 -2.14 16.84
N LYS A 69 13.62 -3.31 17.34
CA LYS A 69 12.21 -3.71 17.38
C LYS A 69 11.41 -2.79 18.29
N ASP A 70 11.93 -2.45 19.47
CA ASP A 70 11.25 -1.53 20.39
C ASP A 70 11.14 -0.12 19.79
N ASN A 71 12.21 0.37 19.15
CA ASN A 71 12.19 1.63 18.41
C ASN A 71 11.21 1.63 17.24
N TYR A 72 11.09 0.51 16.51
CA TYR A 72 10.11 0.35 15.43
C TYR A 72 8.67 0.46 15.94
N ILE A 73 8.37 -0.15 17.08
CA ILE A 73 7.05 -0.10 17.73
C ILE A 73 6.75 1.33 18.17
N LYS A 74 7.67 1.97 18.90
CA LYS A 74 7.54 3.36 19.38
C LYS A 74 7.24 4.34 18.23
N LEU A 75 8.00 4.26 17.14
CA LEU A 75 7.75 5.07 15.93
C LEU A 75 6.39 4.78 15.30
N THR A 76 5.99 3.51 15.21
CA THR A 76 4.71 3.12 14.61
C THR A 76 3.53 3.66 15.41
N LEU A 77 3.58 3.56 16.74
CA LEU A 77 2.52 4.09 17.61
C LEU A 77 2.43 5.61 17.52
N ALA A 78 3.56 6.31 17.52
CA ALA A 78 3.60 7.77 17.40
C ALA A 78 3.02 8.26 16.06
N ILE A 79 3.40 7.62 14.95
CA ILE A 79 2.84 7.91 13.62
C ILE A 79 1.32 7.66 13.60
N ASN A 80 0.88 6.51 14.11
CA ASN A 80 -0.55 6.16 14.11
C ASN A 80 -1.37 7.14 14.94
N LYS A 81 -0.87 7.53 16.12
CA LYS A 81 -1.51 8.55 16.96
C LYS A 81 -1.66 9.87 16.21
N ALA A 82 -0.58 10.36 15.61
CA ALA A 82 -0.62 11.59 14.84
C ALA A 82 -1.60 11.52 13.65
N ASN A 83 -1.66 10.36 12.99
CA ASN A 83 -2.59 10.15 11.87
C ASN A 83 -4.07 10.18 12.31
N LEU A 84 -4.37 9.72 13.53
CA LEU A 84 -5.72 9.72 14.08
C LEU A 84 -6.16 11.10 14.59
N GLU A 85 -5.20 11.93 15.01
CA GLU A 85 -5.47 13.22 15.64
C GLU A 85 -5.44 14.38 14.64
N THR A 86 -4.57 14.32 13.63
CA THR A 86 -4.32 15.42 12.68
C THR A 86 -5.41 15.52 11.61
N GLU A 87 -6.00 16.70 11.49
CA GLU A 87 -6.97 17.05 10.44
C GLU A 87 -6.27 17.64 9.22
N ILE A 88 -6.79 17.30 8.05
CA ILE A 88 -6.37 17.78 6.74
C ILE A 88 -7.60 18.14 5.93
N ILE A 89 -7.44 19.06 4.99
CA ILE A 89 -8.51 19.43 4.05
C ILE A 89 -8.13 18.85 2.69
N VAL A 90 -9.04 18.07 2.12
CA VAL A 90 -8.89 17.43 0.80
C VAL A 90 -10.19 17.67 0.02
N ALA A 91 -10.10 18.33 -1.12
CA ALA A 91 -11.22 18.70 -2.00
C ALA A 91 -12.35 19.40 -1.22
N GLY A 92 -11.97 20.31 -0.32
CA GLY A 92 -12.90 21.03 0.55
C GLY A 92 -13.51 20.21 1.70
N LYS A 93 -13.17 18.92 1.84
CA LYS A 93 -13.61 18.07 2.97
C LYS A 93 -12.53 18.02 4.04
N THR A 94 -12.93 18.25 5.29
CA THR A 94 -12.03 18.04 6.44
C THR A 94 -12.06 16.57 6.83
N LEU A 95 -10.89 15.94 6.88
CA LEU A 95 -10.68 14.52 7.18
C LEU A 95 -9.50 14.39 8.14
N LYS A 96 -9.46 13.34 8.96
CA LYS A 96 -8.23 12.93 9.63
C LYS A 96 -7.27 12.30 8.61
N ILE A 97 -5.96 12.38 8.85
CA ILE A 97 -4.96 11.69 8.00
C ILE A 97 -5.29 10.20 7.88
N ALA A 98 -5.70 9.55 8.98
CA ALA A 98 -6.09 8.14 8.98
C ALA A 98 -7.26 7.85 8.02
N GLU A 99 -8.25 8.73 7.95
CA GLU A 99 -9.39 8.61 7.03
C GLU A 99 -8.94 8.80 5.58
N ALA A 100 -8.09 9.78 5.31
CA ALA A 100 -7.51 9.99 3.98
C ALA A 100 -6.69 8.78 3.50
N LEU A 101 -5.97 8.11 4.42
CA LEU A 101 -5.27 6.87 4.11
C LEU A 101 -6.22 5.71 3.76
N ILE A 102 -7.40 5.63 4.40
CA ILE A 102 -8.44 4.63 4.05
C ILE A 102 -8.97 4.92 2.64
N TYR A 103 -9.25 6.20 2.33
CA TYR A 103 -9.65 6.58 0.98
C TYR A 103 -8.61 6.17 -0.05
N LYS A 104 -7.34 6.43 0.27
CA LYS A 104 -6.21 6.12 -0.61
C LYS A 104 -6.03 4.63 -0.86
N ASN A 105 -6.00 3.83 0.21
CA ASN A 105 -5.59 2.42 0.11
C ASN A 105 -6.76 1.50 -0.27
N ASP A 106 -7.96 1.79 0.24
CA ASP A 106 -9.09 0.85 0.17
C ASP A 106 -10.18 1.36 -0.79
N ILE A 107 -10.65 2.60 -0.58
CA ILE A 107 -11.78 3.14 -1.36
C ILE A 107 -11.39 3.30 -2.83
N GLN A 108 -10.18 3.78 -3.13
CA GLN A 108 -9.69 3.87 -4.51
C GLN A 108 -9.82 2.53 -5.26
N GLN A 109 -9.47 1.42 -4.60
CA GLN A 109 -9.56 0.10 -5.20
C GLN A 109 -11.02 -0.32 -5.43
N TYR A 110 -11.91 -0.07 -4.47
CA TYR A 110 -13.34 -0.38 -4.63
C TYR A 110 -13.98 0.40 -5.78
N LEU A 111 -13.65 1.69 -5.92
CA LEU A 111 -14.16 2.52 -6.99
C LEU A 111 -13.62 2.08 -8.36
N SER A 112 -12.32 1.72 -8.44
CA SER A 112 -11.73 1.13 -9.64
C SER A 112 -12.38 -0.20 -10.03
N ASN A 113 -12.67 -1.04 -9.04
CA ASN A 113 -13.37 -2.31 -9.26
C ASN A 113 -14.82 -2.09 -9.75
N LEU A 114 -15.53 -1.14 -9.15
CA LEU A 114 -16.89 -0.77 -9.58
C LEU A 114 -16.90 -0.31 -11.04
N LYS A 115 -15.98 0.59 -11.40
CA LYS A 115 -15.82 1.05 -12.79
C LYS A 115 -15.55 -0.12 -13.74
N THR A 116 -14.62 -1.00 -13.37
CA THR A 116 -14.26 -2.17 -14.18
C THR A 116 -15.46 -3.09 -14.36
N ALA A 117 -16.22 -3.36 -13.30
CA ALA A 117 -17.45 -4.15 -13.34
C ALA A 117 -18.51 -3.53 -14.26
N TYR A 118 -18.71 -2.21 -14.18
CA TYR A 118 -19.62 -1.49 -15.07
C TYR A 118 -19.18 -1.59 -16.53
N GLN A 119 -17.89 -1.34 -16.82
CA GLN A 119 -17.34 -1.47 -18.18
C GLN A 119 -17.49 -2.89 -18.74
N HIS A 120 -17.36 -3.92 -17.89
CA HIS A 120 -17.63 -5.30 -18.29
C HIS A 120 -19.10 -5.53 -18.62
N ALA A 121 -20.03 -4.99 -17.81
CA ALA A 121 -21.46 -5.09 -18.07
C ALA A 121 -21.84 -4.41 -19.40
N VAL A 122 -21.33 -3.19 -19.64
CA VAL A 122 -21.53 -2.47 -20.91
C VAL A 122 -20.98 -3.27 -22.08
N LYS A 123 -19.72 -3.73 -22.01
CA LYS A 123 -19.10 -4.54 -23.09
C LYS A 123 -19.89 -5.82 -23.39
N LYS A 124 -20.44 -6.46 -22.35
CA LYS A 124 -21.28 -7.66 -22.51
C LYS A 124 -22.59 -7.30 -23.23
N ALA A 125 -23.29 -6.27 -22.76
CA ALA A 125 -24.55 -5.82 -23.37
C ALA A 125 -24.36 -5.38 -24.83
N THR A 126 -23.29 -4.64 -25.15
CA THR A 126 -22.96 -4.25 -26.53
C THR A 126 -22.78 -5.48 -27.42
N ARG A 127 -22.05 -6.51 -26.97
CA ARG A 127 -21.88 -7.75 -27.74
C ARG A 127 -23.19 -8.50 -27.96
N GLU A 128 -24.06 -8.51 -26.95
CA GLU A 128 -25.38 -9.15 -27.05
C GLU A 128 -26.26 -8.42 -28.07
N VAL A 129 -26.28 -7.08 -28.04
CA VAL A 129 -26.97 -6.23 -29.02
C VAL A 129 -26.42 -6.44 -30.43
N ASP A 130 -25.10 -6.41 -30.61
CA ASP A 130 -24.45 -6.63 -31.91
C ASP A 130 -24.80 -8.01 -32.47
N THR A 131 -24.76 -9.04 -31.63
CA THR A 131 -25.09 -10.42 -32.02
C THR A 131 -26.58 -10.52 -32.39
N PHE A 132 -27.46 -9.90 -31.61
CA PHE A 132 -28.90 -9.89 -31.90
C PHE A 132 -29.18 -9.20 -33.24
N ASN A 133 -28.62 -8.01 -33.44
CA ASN A 133 -28.81 -7.21 -34.64
C ASN A 133 -28.23 -7.85 -35.90
N GLN A 134 -27.08 -8.54 -35.80
CA GLN A 134 -26.50 -9.31 -36.91
C GLN A 134 -27.36 -10.50 -37.32
N ASN A 135 -28.02 -11.15 -36.37
CA ASN A 135 -28.90 -12.30 -36.63
C ASN A 135 -30.28 -11.88 -37.16
N LEU A 136 -30.63 -10.59 -37.07
CA LEU A 136 -31.87 -10.06 -37.57
C LEU A 136 -31.80 -9.83 -39.09
N LYS A 137 -32.64 -10.51 -39.86
CA LYS A 137 -32.75 -10.28 -41.31
C LYS A 137 -33.43 -8.93 -41.56
N THR A 138 -32.63 -7.89 -41.80
CA THR A 138 -33.11 -6.53 -42.07
C THR A 138 -33.11 -6.15 -43.56
N GLU A 139 -32.76 -7.09 -44.44
CA GLU A 139 -32.76 -6.91 -45.89
C GLU A 139 -34.18 -6.59 -46.41
N GLY A 140 -34.32 -5.48 -47.14
CA GLY A 140 -35.60 -5.03 -47.69
C GLY A 140 -36.49 -4.21 -46.74
N LEU A 141 -36.12 -4.04 -45.47
CA LEU A 141 -36.83 -3.17 -44.55
C LEU A 141 -36.50 -1.69 -44.80
N SER A 142 -37.48 -0.81 -44.60
CA SER A 142 -37.26 0.65 -44.59
C SER A 142 -36.45 1.05 -43.35
N GLU A 143 -35.72 2.17 -43.44
CA GLU A 143 -34.86 2.66 -42.33
C GLU A 143 -35.65 2.94 -41.03
N GLN A 144 -36.91 3.36 -41.16
CA GLN A 144 -37.81 3.55 -40.01
C GLN A 144 -38.09 2.24 -39.28
N VAL A 145 -38.41 1.19 -40.03
CA VAL A 145 -38.68 -0.14 -39.44
C VAL A 145 -37.41 -0.71 -38.83
N LYS A 146 -36.25 -0.62 -39.52
CA LYS A 146 -34.97 -1.07 -38.95
C LYS A 146 -34.68 -0.44 -37.58
N LYS A 147 -34.94 0.86 -37.41
CA LYS A 147 -34.72 1.56 -36.15
C LYS A 147 -35.61 1.06 -35.01
N GLU A 148 -36.79 0.54 -35.32
CA GLU A 148 -37.73 -0.02 -34.33
C GLU A 148 -37.43 -1.49 -33.98
N VAL A 149 -36.84 -2.26 -34.90
CA VAL A 149 -36.54 -3.70 -34.67
C VAL A 149 -35.12 -3.96 -34.19
N LEU A 150 -34.17 -3.07 -34.46
CA LEU A 150 -32.80 -3.19 -33.96
C LEU A 150 -32.79 -2.95 -32.44
N ALA A 151 -32.09 -3.83 -31.73
CA ALA A 151 -31.82 -3.64 -30.32
C ALA A 151 -30.78 -2.52 -30.12
N ASP A 152 -30.87 -1.85 -28.97
CA ASP A 152 -29.87 -0.89 -28.50
C ASP A 152 -29.49 -1.25 -27.06
N VAL A 153 -28.32 -0.77 -26.61
CA VAL A 153 -27.85 -0.98 -25.26
C VAL A 153 -28.66 -0.11 -24.30
N LEU A 154 -29.43 -0.75 -23.42
CA LEU A 154 -30.09 -0.07 -22.31
C LEU A 154 -29.10 0.13 -21.16
N TYR A 155 -28.73 1.38 -20.91
CA TYR A 155 -27.90 1.76 -19.77
C TYR A 155 -28.75 1.87 -18.50
N LEU A 156 -28.59 0.93 -17.58
CA LEU A 156 -29.29 0.94 -16.29
C LEU A 156 -28.69 1.92 -15.29
N VAL A 157 -27.47 2.36 -15.53
CA VAL A 157 -26.80 3.43 -14.77
C VAL A 157 -26.42 4.52 -15.79
N PRO A 158 -26.72 5.80 -15.52
CA PRO A 158 -26.31 6.88 -16.41
C PRO A 158 -24.80 6.89 -16.61
N ILE A 159 -24.35 7.09 -17.85
CA ILE A 159 -22.91 7.10 -18.18
C ILE A 159 -22.19 8.22 -17.42
N GLU A 160 -22.88 9.33 -17.20
CA GLU A 160 -22.38 10.51 -16.47
C GLU A 160 -21.99 10.15 -15.03
N LYS A 161 -22.60 9.11 -14.43
CA LYS A 161 -22.21 8.64 -13.09
C LYS A 161 -20.84 7.98 -13.07
N MET A 162 -20.38 7.42 -14.19
CA MET A 162 -19.02 6.90 -14.31
C MET A 162 -18.01 8.03 -14.56
N ASP A 163 -18.40 9.05 -15.31
CA ASP A 163 -17.56 10.23 -15.54
C ASP A 163 -17.38 11.05 -14.25
N GLU A 164 -18.44 11.19 -13.43
CA GLU A 164 -18.38 11.74 -12.08
C GLU A 164 -17.42 10.92 -11.20
N LEU A 165 -17.50 9.58 -11.29
CA LEU A 165 -16.62 8.69 -10.52
C LEU A 165 -15.15 8.84 -10.92
N ASP A 166 -14.88 8.96 -12.22
CA ASP A 166 -13.53 9.16 -12.74
C ASP A 166 -12.96 10.51 -12.36
N SER A 167 -13.76 11.57 -12.48
CA SER A 167 -13.37 12.92 -12.09
C SER A 167 -13.06 12.96 -10.59
N PHE A 168 -13.94 12.37 -9.77
CA PHE A 168 -13.68 12.22 -8.33
C PHE A 168 -12.39 11.45 -8.07
N LEU A 169 -12.19 10.30 -8.70
CA LEU A 169 -10.99 9.49 -8.50
C LEU A 169 -9.71 10.23 -8.89
N VAL A 170 -9.70 10.99 -9.98
CA VAL A 170 -8.49 11.70 -10.41
C VAL A 170 -8.23 12.90 -9.51
N GLU A 171 -9.22 13.76 -9.30
CA GLU A 171 -9.06 15.01 -8.55
C GLU A 171 -8.79 14.73 -7.07
N PHE A 172 -9.67 13.95 -6.44
CA PHE A 172 -9.59 13.67 -5.01
C PHE A 172 -8.31 12.91 -4.65
N MET A 173 -7.93 11.89 -5.44
CA MET A 173 -6.73 11.09 -5.12
C MET A 173 -5.44 11.86 -5.36
N THR A 174 -5.38 12.69 -6.40
CA THR A 174 -4.22 13.55 -6.64
C THR A 174 -4.05 14.56 -5.52
N GLU A 175 -5.15 15.14 -5.04
CA GLU A 175 -5.13 16.10 -3.94
C GLU A 175 -4.77 15.42 -2.60
N ILE A 176 -5.27 14.20 -2.34
CA ILE A 176 -4.87 13.39 -1.17
C ILE A 176 -3.36 13.21 -1.15
N ASP A 177 -2.75 12.81 -2.27
CA ASP A 177 -1.32 12.52 -2.32
C ASP A 177 -0.46 13.76 -2.08
N GLY A 178 -0.83 14.89 -2.67
CA GLY A 178 -0.18 16.18 -2.42
C GLY A 178 -0.30 16.58 -0.95
N THR A 179 -1.53 16.56 -0.43
CA THR A 179 -1.84 16.98 0.94
C THR A 179 -1.14 16.08 1.98
N LEU A 180 -1.19 14.76 1.81
CA LEU A 180 -0.51 13.83 2.72
C LEU A 180 1.00 14.06 2.72
N ASN A 181 1.63 14.29 1.57
CA ASN A 181 3.06 14.57 1.50
C ASN A 181 3.44 15.86 2.23
N GLU A 182 2.66 16.93 2.02
CA GLU A 182 2.88 18.23 2.69
C GLU A 182 2.67 18.13 4.20
N VAL A 183 1.55 17.53 4.63
CA VAL A 183 1.19 17.40 6.03
C VAL A 183 2.18 16.48 6.75
N ASN A 184 2.62 15.38 6.13
CA ASN A 184 3.64 14.52 6.72
C ASN A 184 4.98 15.25 6.90
N ALA A 185 5.32 16.18 6.00
CA ALA A 185 6.55 16.96 6.08
C ALA A 185 6.51 18.02 7.19
N ARG A 186 5.32 18.49 7.58
CA ARG A 186 5.15 19.59 8.56
C ARG A 186 4.69 19.14 9.95
N THR A 187 3.94 18.05 10.03
CA THR A 187 3.36 17.58 11.29
C THR A 187 4.44 16.95 12.15
N LEU A 188 4.60 17.48 13.37
CA LEU A 188 5.56 16.98 14.35
C LEU A 188 4.92 15.93 15.24
N ILE A 189 5.68 14.88 15.54
CA ILE A 189 5.30 13.82 16.47
C ILE A 189 6.35 13.72 17.57
N GLU A 190 5.90 13.36 18.76
CA GLU A 190 6.76 13.01 19.87
C GLU A 190 6.94 11.50 19.89
N VAL A 191 8.20 11.07 19.89
CA VAL A 191 8.56 9.66 19.97
C VAL A 191 9.49 9.49 21.15
N ASP A 192 9.11 8.59 22.06
CA ASP A 192 9.89 8.24 23.24
C ASP A 192 10.94 7.19 22.87
N ILE A 193 12.05 7.64 22.28
CA ILE A 193 13.19 6.79 21.90
C ILE A 193 14.29 7.02 22.94
N ASP A 194 14.77 5.92 23.52
CA ASP A 194 15.91 5.89 24.44
C ASP A 194 17.24 5.96 23.66
#